data_AF-A0A1D1YKW3-F1
#
_entry.id   AF-A0A1D1YKW3-F1
#
_cell.length_a   1.000
_cell.length_b   1.000
_cell.length_c   1.000
_cell.angle_alpha   90.00
_cell.angle_beta   90.00
_cell.angle_gamma   90.00
#
_symmetry.space_group_name_H-M   'P 1'
#
loop_
_entity.id
_entity.type
_entity.pdbx_description
1 polymer ?
#
loop_
_entity_poly.entity_id
_entity_poly.type
_entity_poly.pdbx_seq_one_letter_code
_entity_poly.pdbx_strand_id
1 'polypeptide(L)'
;MEEDVPSPLVLDGTVCDINLSLATTKEICTSCANDVSITHPSQLTNPFLGLPLESGKCEACGTAEHGQCEGHFGYIQLPIPIYHPSHVIELKHILNLVCLKCLRMKKEKDKRRIQGKTSSSSSCMYCKVISCVFVLLA
;
A
#
# COMPACT_ATOMS: atom_id res chain seq x y z
N MET A 1 -8.67 16.30 43.48
CA MET A 1 -9.91 15.80 42.85
C MET A 1 -9.45 15.18 41.56
N GLU A 2 -9.26 13.87 41.57
CA GLU A 2 -9.01 13.10 40.36
C GLU A 2 -10.37 12.95 39.71
N GLU A 3 -10.60 13.67 38.60
CA GLU A 3 -11.78 13.43 37.78
C GLU A 3 -11.51 12.17 36.97
N ASP A 4 -12.14 11.06 37.39
CA ASP A 4 -12.25 9.83 36.61
C ASP A 4 -12.89 10.17 35.25
N VAL A 5 -12.05 10.33 34.23
CA VAL A 5 -12.51 10.38 32.84
C VAL A 5 -13.04 8.97 32.52
N PRO A 6 -14.31 8.80 32.14
CA PRO A 6 -14.83 7.49 31.79
C PRO A 6 -14.05 6.99 30.58
N SER A 7 -13.23 5.96 30.77
CA SER A 7 -12.67 5.20 29.66
C SER A 7 -13.83 4.79 28.75
N PRO A 8 -13.75 4.99 27.43
CA PRO A 8 -14.84 4.59 26.53
C PRO A 8 -15.15 3.12 26.79
N LEU A 9 -16.44 2.80 26.90
CA LEU A 9 -16.92 1.42 27.04
C LEU A 9 -16.61 0.67 25.73
N VAL A 10 -15.36 0.25 25.56
CA VAL A 10 -14.93 -0.61 24.48
C VAL A 10 -15.43 -2.01 24.83
N LEU A 11 -16.23 -2.60 23.95
CA LEU A 11 -16.64 -3.99 24.08
C LEU A 11 -15.39 -4.87 23.99
N ASP A 12 -15.18 -5.73 24.97
CA ASP A 12 -14.12 -6.73 24.91
C ASP A 12 -14.32 -7.62 23.67
N GLY A 13 -13.27 -7.71 22.86
CA GLY A 13 -13.24 -8.52 21.64
C GLY A 13 -12.02 -9.43 21.63
N THR A 14 -12.17 -10.63 21.06
CA THR A 14 -11.02 -11.52 20.79
C THR A 14 -10.70 -11.47 19.30
N VAL A 15 -9.42 -11.38 18.97
CA VAL A 15 -8.96 -11.43 17.57
C VAL A 15 -9.22 -12.83 17.02
N CYS A 16 -10.08 -12.94 16.00
CA CYS A 16 -10.42 -14.22 15.38
C CYS A 16 -9.51 -14.54 14.18
N ASP A 17 -9.17 -13.53 13.38
CA ASP A 17 -8.45 -13.70 12.12
C ASP A 17 -7.60 -12.45 11.78
N ILE A 18 -6.60 -12.63 10.92
CA ILE A 18 -5.76 -11.55 10.37
C ILE A 18 -5.86 -11.59 8.84
N ASN A 19 -6.34 -10.50 8.24
CA ASN A 19 -6.37 -10.32 6.80
C ASN A 19 -5.19 -9.47 6.34
N LEU A 20 -4.40 -9.99 5.40
CA LEU A 20 -3.28 -9.27 4.80
C LEU A 20 -3.67 -8.78 3.42
N SER A 21 -3.64 -7.46 3.22
CA SER A 21 -4.00 -6.80 1.97
C SER A 21 -3.15 -5.55 1.72
N LEU A 22 -3.25 -4.99 0.52
CA LEU A 22 -2.62 -3.73 0.17
C LEU A 22 -3.58 -2.58 0.47
N ALA A 23 -3.11 -1.60 1.23
CA ALA A 23 -3.87 -0.38 1.49
C ALA A 23 -3.99 0.46 0.22
N THR A 24 -5.22 0.86 -0.10
CA THR A 24 -5.52 1.84 -1.14
C THR A 24 -5.21 3.25 -0.66
N THR A 25 -5.05 4.19 -1.60
CA THR A 25 -4.85 5.62 -1.25
C THR A 25 -5.97 6.16 -0.37
N LYS A 26 -7.22 5.72 -0.59
CA LYS A 26 -8.37 6.14 0.23
C LYS A 26 -8.27 5.65 1.67
N GLU A 27 -7.89 4.38 1.87
CA GLU A 27 -7.70 3.80 3.21
C GLU A 27 -6.53 4.46 3.94
N ILE A 28 -5.45 4.78 3.23
CA ILE A 28 -4.33 5.54 3.78
C ILE A 28 -4.82 6.91 4.27
N CYS A 29 -5.53 7.69 3.45
CA CYS A 29 -6.07 8.98 3.89
C CYS A 29 -7.03 8.83 5.08
N THR A 30 -7.96 7.87 5.00
CA THR A 30 -9.00 7.69 6.03
C THR A 30 -8.43 7.26 7.38
N SER A 31 -7.30 6.56 7.40
CA SER A 31 -6.63 6.13 8.63
C SER A 31 -5.74 7.21 9.25
N CYS A 32 -5.47 8.31 8.55
CA CYS A 32 -4.63 9.38 9.06
C CYS A 32 -5.39 10.27 10.06
N ALA A 33 -4.66 10.86 11.00
CA ALA A 33 -5.26 11.80 11.97
C ALA A 33 -5.83 13.07 11.30
N ASN A 34 -5.30 13.45 10.14
CA ASN A 34 -5.77 14.55 9.31
C ASN A 34 -5.61 14.23 7.82
N ASP A 35 -6.48 14.79 6.98
CA ASP A 35 -6.45 14.67 5.51
C ASP A 35 -5.37 15.54 4.84
N VAL A 36 -4.27 15.82 5.55
CA VAL A 36 -3.20 16.69 5.07
C VAL A 36 -1.90 15.89 4.95
N SER A 37 -1.34 15.88 3.74
CA SER A 37 -0.07 15.21 3.48
C SER A 37 1.10 15.95 4.14
N ILE A 38 2.07 15.19 4.63
CA ILE A 38 3.36 15.69 5.08
C ILE A 38 4.16 16.12 3.84
N THR A 39 4.56 17.39 3.79
CA THR A 39 5.32 17.98 2.68
C THR A 39 6.72 18.43 3.10
N HIS A 40 6.94 18.64 4.40
CA HIS A 40 8.22 19.10 4.93
C HIS A 40 8.66 18.27 6.15
N PRO A 41 9.96 17.95 6.31
CA PRO A 41 10.45 17.14 7.44
C PRO A 41 10.10 17.70 8.83
N SER A 42 9.96 19.02 8.96
CA SER A 42 9.57 19.65 10.23
C SER A 42 8.16 19.25 10.70
N GLN A 43 7.32 18.71 9.81
CA GLN A 43 5.98 18.22 10.16
C GLN A 43 6.01 16.80 10.75
N LEU A 44 7.16 16.10 10.72
CA LEU A 44 7.29 14.77 11.31
C LEU A 44 7.24 14.79 12.84
N THR A 45 7.51 15.94 13.46
CA THR A 45 7.40 16.15 14.91
C THR A 45 6.10 16.86 15.29
N ASN A 46 5.10 16.83 14.40
CA ASN A 46 3.82 17.49 14.63
C ASN A 46 3.01 16.73 15.72
N PRO A 47 2.40 17.44 16.69
CA PRO A 47 1.48 16.86 17.68
C PRO A 47 0.37 15.96 17.14
N PHE A 48 -0.04 16.09 15.88
CA PHE A 48 -1.03 15.20 15.24
C PHE A 48 -0.51 13.78 14.96
N LEU A 49 0.81 13.54 14.94
CA LEU A 49 1.39 12.23 14.64
C LEU A 49 1.64 11.38 15.90
N GLY A 50 1.49 11.97 17.08
CA GLY A 50 1.63 11.29 18.37
C GLY A 50 2.77 11.84 19.24
N LEU A 51 3.22 11.02 20.18
CA LEU A 51 4.29 11.30 21.14
C LEU A 51 5.59 10.57 20.74
N PRO A 52 6.78 11.01 21.21
CA PRO A 52 7.06 12.08 22.17
C PRO A 52 7.00 13.49 21.55
N LEU A 53 6.55 14.46 22.34
CA LEU A 53 6.61 15.89 22.03
C LEU A 53 7.49 16.59 23.07
N GLU A 54 8.18 17.67 22.68
CA GLU A 54 8.99 18.46 23.62
C GLU A 54 8.11 19.10 24.72
N SER A 55 6.88 19.47 24.37
CA SER A 55 5.86 19.94 25.32
C SER A 55 4.46 19.78 24.71
N GLY A 56 3.44 19.68 25.56
CA GLY A 56 2.04 19.60 25.14
C GLY A 56 1.47 18.18 25.17
N LYS A 57 0.42 17.97 24.38
CA LYS A 57 -0.33 16.70 24.27
C LYS A 57 -0.55 16.37 22.81
N CYS A 58 -0.78 15.11 22.49
CA CYS A 58 -1.15 14.71 21.14
C CYS A 58 -2.46 15.41 20.74
N GLU A 59 -2.47 16.09 19.59
CA GLU A 59 -3.65 16.82 19.11
C GLU A 59 -4.71 15.89 18.51
N ALA A 60 -4.34 14.66 18.14
CA ALA A 60 -5.27 13.68 17.56
C ALA A 60 -6.07 12.89 18.60
N CYS A 61 -5.43 12.35 19.64
CA CYS A 61 -6.11 11.61 20.72
C CYS A 61 -6.23 12.38 22.04
N GLY A 62 -5.53 13.51 22.20
CA GLY A 62 -5.61 14.35 23.40
C GLY A 62 -4.74 13.89 24.58
N THR A 63 -4.00 12.78 24.46
CA THR A 63 -3.19 12.25 25.57
C THR A 63 -1.85 12.97 25.68
N ALA A 64 -1.41 13.21 26.93
CA ALA A 64 -0.13 13.85 27.24
C ALA A 64 0.92 12.86 27.77
N GLU A 65 0.47 11.66 28.19
CA GLU A 65 1.33 10.65 28.80
C GLU A 65 1.89 9.70 27.75
N HIS A 66 3.21 9.46 27.83
CA HIS A 66 3.88 8.44 27.03
C HIS A 66 3.30 7.06 27.38
N GLY A 67 2.92 6.29 26.36
CA GLY A 67 2.29 4.97 26.53
C GLY A 67 0.75 4.98 26.49
N GLN A 68 0.11 6.15 26.60
CA GLN A 68 -1.33 6.32 26.35
C GLN A 68 -1.64 6.78 24.92
N CYS A 69 -0.60 7.01 24.11
CA CYS A 69 -0.71 7.30 22.68
C CYS A 69 -0.03 6.16 21.91
N GLU A 70 -0.80 5.46 21.07
CA GLU A 70 -0.28 4.39 20.19
C GLU A 70 0.42 4.95 18.94
N GLY A 71 0.32 6.27 18.73
CA GLY A 71 0.77 6.95 17.51
C GLY A 71 -0.36 7.07 16.49
N HIS A 72 -0.18 8.00 15.55
CA HIS A 72 -1.19 8.28 14.53
C HIS A 72 -0.57 8.26 13.15
N PHE A 73 -1.31 7.71 12.18
CA PHE A 73 -0.86 7.66 10.80
C PHE A 73 -0.85 9.07 10.19
N GLY A 74 0.21 9.31 9.42
CA GLY A 74 0.29 10.38 8.45
C GLY A 74 0.71 9.81 7.10
N TYR A 75 0.60 10.60 6.05
CA TYR A 75 0.97 10.17 4.70
C TYR A 75 1.76 11.24 3.96
N ILE A 76 2.58 10.81 3.02
CA ILE A 76 3.30 11.68 2.10
C ILE A 76 2.71 11.45 0.72
N GLN A 77 2.17 12.50 0.11
CA GLN A 77 1.67 12.44 -1.25
C GLN A 77 2.86 12.52 -2.22
N LEU A 78 3.12 11.43 -2.94
CA LEU A 78 4.15 11.44 -3.96
C LEU A 78 3.66 12.19 -5.21
N PRO A 79 4.52 12.96 -5.89
CA PRO A 79 4.14 13.72 -7.08
C PRO A 79 3.83 12.82 -8.28
N ILE A 80 4.35 11.59 -8.27
CA ILE A 80 4.14 10.56 -9.30
C ILE A 80 3.98 9.19 -8.64
N PRO A 81 3.23 8.26 -9.26
CA PRO A 81 3.19 6.88 -8.79
C PRO A 81 4.55 6.22 -8.95
N ILE A 82 4.99 5.51 -7.92
CA ILE A 82 6.23 4.74 -7.93
C ILE A 82 5.93 3.26 -7.69
N TYR A 83 6.78 2.37 -8.21
CA TYR A 83 6.67 0.95 -7.91
C TYR A 83 7.28 0.66 -6.53
N HIS A 84 6.54 -0.09 -5.71
CA HIS A 84 7.10 -0.60 -4.46
C HIS A 84 8.17 -1.67 -4.78
N PRO A 85 9.43 -1.54 -4.30
CA PRO A 85 10.54 -2.42 -4.68
C PRO A 85 10.22 -3.91 -4.50
N SER A 86 9.57 -4.28 -3.39
CA SER A 86 9.21 -5.66 -3.08
C SER A 86 8.14 -6.26 -4.01
N HIS A 87 7.41 -5.43 -4.76
CA HIS A 87 6.31 -5.88 -5.65
C HIS A 87 6.69 -5.89 -7.13
N VAL A 88 7.88 -5.38 -7.49
CA VAL A 88 8.31 -5.29 -8.90
C VAL A 88 8.37 -6.67 -9.57
N ILE A 89 8.78 -7.70 -8.84
CA ILE A 89 8.86 -9.09 -9.35
C ILE A 89 7.45 -9.61 -9.68
N GLU A 90 6.50 -9.44 -8.76
CA GLU A 90 5.13 -9.89 -8.95
C GLU A 90 4.41 -9.09 -10.03
N LEU A 91 4.64 -7.77 -10.08
CA LEU A 91 4.16 -6.92 -11.15
C LEU A 91 4.64 -7.43 -12.52
N LYS A 92 5.93 -7.76 -12.65
CA LYS A 92 6.47 -8.33 -13.88
C LYS A 92 5.78 -9.65 -14.25
N HIS A 93 5.49 -10.51 -13.28
CA HIS A 93 4.72 -11.73 -13.52
C HIS A 93 3.31 -11.42 -14.06
N ILE A 94 2.57 -10.53 -13.40
CA ILE A 94 1.23 -10.12 -13.82
C ILE A 94 1.25 -9.51 -15.23
N LEU A 95 2.19 -8.60 -15.52
CA LEU A 95 2.34 -7.99 -16.84
C LEU A 95 2.71 -9.02 -17.92
N ASN A 96 3.41 -10.11 -17.56
CA ASN A 96 3.68 -11.21 -18.47
C ASN A 96 2.42 -12.04 -18.77
N LEU A 97 1.47 -12.13 -17.84
CA LEU A 97 0.19 -12.82 -18.01
C LEU A 97 -0.84 -11.99 -18.80
N VAL A 98 -0.72 -10.67 -18.82
CA VAL A 98 -1.66 -9.76 -19.49
C VAL A 98 -1.11 -9.26 -20.82
N CYS A 99 -1.95 -9.10 -21.83
CA CYS A 99 -1.58 -8.39 -23.05
C CYS A 99 -1.63 -6.88 -22.82
N LEU A 100 -0.49 -6.19 -22.87
CA LEU A 100 -0.43 -4.73 -22.64
C LEU A 100 -1.14 -3.88 -23.71
N LYS A 101 -1.58 -4.49 -24.82
CA LYS A 101 -2.35 -3.81 -25.87
C LYS A 101 -3.86 -3.83 -25.62
N CYS A 102 -4.42 -4.97 -25.22
CA CYS A 102 -5.87 -5.13 -25.04
C CYS A 102 -6.29 -5.43 -23.60
N LEU A 103 -5.33 -5.49 -22.67
CA LEU A 103 -5.48 -5.79 -21.25
C LEU A 103 -6.19 -7.12 -20.93
N ARG A 104 -6.28 -8.04 -21.91
CA ARG A 104 -6.81 -9.39 -21.70
C ARG A 104 -5.71 -10.35 -21.26
N MET A 105 -6.08 -11.35 -20.48
CA MET A 105 -5.21 -12.46 -20.11
C MET A 105 -4.72 -13.20 -21.36
N LYS A 106 -3.41 -13.44 -21.42
CA LYS A 106 -2.80 -14.34 -22.40
C LYS A 106 -3.12 -15.76 -21.97
N LYS A 107 -3.65 -16.58 -22.89
CA LYS A 107 -3.82 -18.00 -22.62
C LYS A 107 -2.45 -18.68 -22.64
N GLU A 108 -2.11 -19.41 -21.59
CA GLU A 108 -0.98 -20.31 -21.64
C GLU A 108 -1.32 -21.43 -22.63
N LYS A 109 -0.46 -21.65 -23.63
CA LYS A 109 -0.58 -22.86 -24.44
C LYS A 109 -0.15 -24.01 -23.54
N ASP A 110 -1.09 -24.89 -23.23
CA ASP A 110 -0.94 -26.07 -22.39
C ASP A 110 0.41 -26.78 -22.67
N LYS A 111 1.38 -26.60 -21.77
CA LYS A 111 2.74 -27.15 -21.94
C LYS A 111 2.71 -28.63 -21.58
N ARG A 112 2.21 -29.46 -22.49
CA ARG A 112 2.52 -30.90 -22.46
C ARG A 112 4.04 -31.05 -22.66
N ARG A 113 4.71 -31.51 -21.60
CA ARG A 113 6.15 -31.73 -21.42
C ARG A 113 6.90 -32.12 -22.71
N ILE A 114 7.97 -31.38 -23.07
CA ILE A 114 9.28 -31.91 -23.52
C ILE A 114 10.37 -30.87 -23.13
N GLN A 115 11.47 -31.34 -22.56
CA GLN A 115 12.68 -30.57 -22.23
C GLN A 115 13.20 -29.78 -23.44
N GLY A 116 13.48 -28.49 -23.25
CA GLY A 116 14.14 -27.66 -24.26
C GLY A 116 13.89 -26.17 -24.02
N LYS A 117 14.95 -25.44 -23.67
CA LYS A 117 14.95 -23.97 -23.52
C LYS A 117 14.34 -23.30 -24.76
N THR A 118 13.17 -22.67 -24.62
CA THR A 118 12.79 -21.49 -25.40
C THR A 118 11.89 -20.60 -24.53
N SER A 119 12.21 -19.32 -24.47
CA SER A 119 11.38 -18.26 -23.89
C SER A 119 10.08 -18.15 -24.70
N SER A 120 9.06 -18.94 -24.36
CA SER A 120 7.81 -18.98 -25.10
C SER A 120 7.01 -17.70 -24.86
N SER A 121 7.21 -16.70 -25.71
CA SER A 121 6.36 -15.51 -25.82
C SER A 121 4.92 -15.96 -26.04
N SER A 122 4.08 -15.85 -25.01
CA SER A 122 2.66 -16.13 -25.11
C SER A 122 2.03 -15.02 -25.97
N SER A 123 1.81 -15.33 -27.25
CA SER A 123 1.16 -14.42 -28.19
C SER A 123 -0.29 -14.18 -27.78
N CYS A 124 -0.72 -12.92 -27.70
CA CYS A 124 -2.12 -12.58 -27.45
C CYS A 124 -3.00 -13.03 -28.62
N MET A 125 -3.95 -13.93 -28.35
CA MET A 125 -4.86 -14.48 -29.37
C MET A 125 -5.81 -13.44 -29.96
N TYR A 126 -6.13 -12.39 -29.20
CA TYR A 126 -7.02 -11.31 -29.62
C TYR A 126 -6.31 -10.24 -30.45
N CYS A 127 -5.00 -10.06 -30.23
CA CYS A 127 -4.26 -8.98 -30.88
C CYS A 127 -3.52 -9.40 -32.15
N LYS A 128 -3.33 -10.71 -32.43
CA LYS A 128 -2.80 -11.34 -33.67
C LYS A 128 -1.88 -10.50 -34.59
N VAL A 129 -1.11 -9.58 -34.03
CA VAL A 129 -0.18 -8.69 -34.71
C VAL A 129 1.12 -8.72 -33.93
N ILE A 130 2.17 -8.80 -34.73
CA ILE A 130 3.56 -9.12 -34.47
C ILE A 130 4.13 -8.39 -33.24
N SER A 131 4.74 -9.18 -32.36
CA SER A 131 5.83 -8.85 -31.43
C SER A 131 5.85 -7.43 -30.83
N CYS A 132 5.17 -7.23 -29.70
CA CYS A 132 5.46 -6.13 -28.76
C CYS A 132 6.78 -6.39 -28.00
N VAL A 133 7.88 -6.62 -28.71
CA VAL A 133 9.23 -6.75 -28.10
C VAL A 133 9.91 -5.37 -27.93
N PHE A 134 9.32 -4.28 -28.43
CA PHE A 134 10.02 -2.99 -28.55
C PHE A 134 9.60 -1.85 -27.60
N VAL A 135 8.79 -2.07 -26.56
CA VAL A 135 8.30 -0.92 -25.72
C VAL A 135 8.84 -0.91 -24.28
N LEU A 136 9.94 -1.60 -23.99
CA LEU A 136 10.57 -1.56 -22.65
C LEU A 136 12.06 -1.16 -22.67
N LEU A 137 12.53 -0.54 -23.75
CA LEU A 137 13.84 0.11 -23.81
C LEU A 137 13.66 1.55 -24.35
N ALA A 138 13.17 2.42 -23.47
CA ALA A 138 13.37 3.87 -23.53
C ALA A 138 13.20 4.40 -22.10
#